data_AF-A0A6C0ISV1-F1
#
_entry.id   AF-A0A6C0ISV1-F1
#
_cell.length_a   1.000
_cell.length_b   1.000
_cell.length_c   1.000
_cell.angle_alpha   90.00
_cell.angle_beta   90.00
_cell.angle_gamma   90.00
#
_symmetry.space_group_name_H-M   'P 1'
#
loop_
_entity.id
_entity.type
_entity.pdbx_description
1 polymer ?
#
loop_
_entity_poly.entity_id
_entity_poly.type
_entity_poly.pdbx_seq_one_letter_code
_entity_poly.pdbx_strand_id
1 'polypeptide(L)'
;MDNNITDASSLTDQAVSTINALIAKYENDEYMTLKLHNYVCNQLPNILDNAKITQQKRVIRNEEMLNDQDSFIQTFLTNNVYLYVPSSERFFCYDGLHFKCTTEDNIIYHILNAINDDRTLMSWKQKTKISTMKKIRENHLLKYIPESETIQLILKLLYPTIFSSRNEAKYFLCILGDNILKPHASNTLIHYIDHNAKQFIRELNSIIQYFIGGNNLYSIKYKYHDHSYEDCRIIKTNANIKHDTTWLHIIQQYGIDLLCVACHYSQRYSSSDLFLEHVDNDTPLLNSALYLKNNSPSEIVDRFIEQYIIINNHAFDPTNVVNDNELDVQQIRSPYVSWKDVMYLWKMFLNKKELPPIMFLQTLKTLFIEKLEKHYNEEKDLFIGISSKYLPFVKQFLSFWDETIVYDENESDFEIDEMVILYKNWCTINNHAHHNFSNTQILDLVGHFFSNVEIDKDRYLSGICSKLWDKHIDIQTALDNLRETMKNEYSSKQSNTRMHSPGIAPNVSIYDTYNYYCKYHNTKQGHTNNTMPQIQVVSKVYFEKYIFDHYCEFIVDNKFLSSSWYMD
;
A
#
# COMPACT_ATOMS: atom_id res chain seq x y z
N MET A 1 26.84 -18.55 48.51
CA MET A 1 27.29 -17.55 49.48
C MET A 1 26.59 -17.84 50.77
N ASP A 2 27.30 -18.57 51.61
CA ASP A 2 27.44 -18.47 53.07
C ASP A 2 26.26 -18.04 53.96
N ASN A 3 26.19 -18.77 55.08
CA ASN A 3 25.50 -18.50 56.34
C ASN A 3 24.05 -18.99 56.46
N ASN A 4 23.90 -20.20 57.03
CA ASN A 4 23.04 -20.49 58.20
C ASN A 4 23.15 -21.97 58.65
N ILE A 5 24.37 -22.52 58.75
CA ILE A 5 24.63 -23.62 59.70
C ILE A 5 25.00 -22.97 61.03
N THR A 6 24.09 -22.16 61.55
CA THR A 6 24.17 -21.66 62.91
C THR A 6 23.60 -22.76 63.79
N ASP A 7 24.51 -23.56 64.35
CA ASP A 7 24.40 -24.12 65.70
C ASP A 7 23.25 -25.10 66.00
N ALA A 8 22.97 -26.08 65.15
CA ALA A 8 22.14 -27.22 65.61
C ALA A 8 22.74 -27.89 66.86
N SER A 9 24.07 -28.07 66.89
CA SER A 9 24.80 -28.61 68.04
C SER A 9 24.74 -27.67 69.26
N SER A 10 24.99 -26.38 69.07
CA SER A 10 25.03 -25.42 70.19
C SER A 10 23.63 -25.13 70.75
N LEU A 11 22.56 -25.22 69.94
CA LEU A 11 21.18 -25.20 70.40
C LEU A 11 20.82 -26.43 71.24
N THR A 12 21.27 -27.63 70.87
CA THR A 12 21.11 -28.83 71.72
C THR A 12 21.88 -28.71 73.02
N ASP A 13 23.12 -28.23 72.98
CA ASP A 13 23.96 -28.06 74.18
C ASP A 13 23.34 -27.02 75.12
N GLN A 14 22.78 -25.93 74.57
CA GLN A 14 22.06 -24.91 75.33
C GLN A 14 20.76 -25.45 75.94
N ALA A 15 20.00 -26.27 75.21
CA ALA A 15 18.78 -26.90 75.71
C ALA A 15 19.09 -27.87 76.87
N VAL A 16 20.10 -28.71 76.72
CA VAL A 16 20.57 -29.65 77.76
C VAL A 16 21.07 -28.89 78.99
N SER A 17 21.88 -27.85 78.80
CA SER A 17 22.37 -27.00 79.89
C SER A 17 21.23 -26.32 80.66
N THR A 18 20.21 -25.84 79.96
CA THR A 18 19.02 -25.21 80.57
C THR A 18 18.18 -26.22 81.36
N ILE A 19 18.00 -27.43 80.84
CA ILE A 19 17.29 -28.51 81.55
C ILE A 19 18.06 -28.91 82.81
N ASN A 20 19.38 -29.09 82.72
CA ASN A 20 20.23 -29.41 83.87
C ASN A 20 20.20 -28.30 84.94
N ALA A 21 20.20 -27.03 84.54
CA ALA A 21 20.05 -25.90 85.45
C ALA A 21 18.67 -25.89 86.15
N LEU A 22 17.60 -26.27 85.46
CA LEU A 22 16.26 -26.40 86.05
C LEU A 22 16.15 -27.58 87.02
N ILE A 23 16.80 -28.71 86.70
CA ILE A 23 16.88 -29.88 87.59
C ILE A 23 17.61 -29.50 88.88
N ALA A 24 18.79 -28.87 88.79
CA ALA A 24 19.55 -28.43 89.96
C ALA A 24 18.81 -27.38 90.82
N LYS A 25 18.01 -26.50 90.19
CA LYS A 25 17.25 -25.45 90.89
C LYS A 25 16.11 -25.99 91.76
N TYR A 26 15.49 -27.10 91.37
CA TYR A 26 14.31 -27.67 92.05
C TYR A 26 14.59 -29.02 92.73
N GLU A 27 15.85 -29.41 92.91
CA GLU A 27 16.29 -30.72 93.41
C GLU A 27 15.67 -31.10 94.78
N ASN A 28 15.38 -30.12 95.63
CA ASN A 28 14.79 -30.33 96.97
C ASN A 28 13.26 -30.16 97.03
N ASP A 29 12.60 -29.90 95.89
CA ASP A 29 11.14 -29.74 95.79
C ASP A 29 10.56 -30.91 94.97
N GLU A 30 10.02 -31.90 95.68
CA GLU A 30 9.48 -33.14 95.10
C GLU A 30 8.30 -32.85 94.15
N TYR A 31 7.45 -31.86 94.47
CA TYR A 31 6.34 -31.46 93.63
C TYR A 31 6.82 -30.84 92.32
N MET A 32 7.80 -29.93 92.37
CA MET A 32 8.37 -29.30 91.19
C MET A 32 9.19 -30.27 90.34
N THR A 33 9.89 -31.23 90.95
CA THR A 33 10.62 -32.29 90.25
C THR A 33 9.68 -33.21 89.47
N LEU A 34 8.57 -33.63 90.09
CA LEU A 34 7.54 -34.44 89.42
C LEU A 34 6.87 -33.66 88.28
N LYS A 35 6.62 -32.36 88.47
CA LYS A 35 6.06 -31.48 87.45
C LYS A 35 7.04 -31.31 86.28
N LEU A 36 8.32 -31.09 86.56
CA LEU A 36 9.37 -30.98 85.54
C LEU A 36 9.48 -32.28 84.72
N HIS A 37 9.50 -33.44 85.38
CA HIS A 37 9.48 -34.74 84.71
C HIS A 37 8.24 -34.89 83.80
N ASN A 38 7.05 -34.54 84.29
CA ASN A 38 5.84 -34.60 83.46
C ASN A 38 5.89 -33.65 82.25
N TYR A 39 6.40 -32.42 82.40
CA TYR A 39 6.54 -31.50 81.28
C TYR A 39 7.59 -31.96 80.26
N VAL A 40 8.77 -32.39 80.71
CA VAL A 40 9.89 -32.75 79.83
C VAL A 40 9.72 -34.13 79.20
N CYS A 41 9.26 -35.13 79.97
CA CYS A 41 9.16 -36.50 79.48
C CYS A 41 7.79 -36.83 78.88
N ASN A 42 6.69 -36.22 79.37
CA ASN A 42 5.34 -36.57 78.90
C ASN A 42 4.71 -35.53 77.96
N GLN A 43 4.93 -34.22 78.17
CA GLN A 43 4.30 -33.19 77.34
C GLN A 43 5.17 -32.73 76.17
N LEU A 44 6.47 -32.50 76.40
CA LEU A 44 7.37 -31.95 75.38
C LEU A 44 7.52 -32.86 74.14
N PRO A 45 7.66 -34.19 74.24
CA PRO A 45 7.72 -35.06 73.06
C PRO A 45 6.45 -34.96 72.22
N ASN A 46 5.28 -34.99 72.87
CA ASN A 46 3.98 -34.83 72.20
C ASN A 46 3.85 -33.46 71.50
N ILE A 47 4.35 -32.38 72.10
CA ILE A 47 4.33 -31.05 71.50
C ILE A 47 5.23 -31.01 70.25
N LEU A 48 6.44 -31.59 70.34
CA LEU A 48 7.39 -31.61 69.22
C LEU A 48 6.93 -32.52 68.08
N ASP A 49 6.35 -33.69 68.38
CA ASP A 49 5.77 -34.57 67.37
C ASP A 49 4.59 -33.89 66.66
N ASN A 50 3.70 -33.23 67.41
CA ASN A 50 2.61 -32.46 66.81
C ASN A 50 3.11 -31.27 65.97
N ALA A 51 4.16 -30.58 66.41
CA ALA A 51 4.80 -29.51 65.65
C ALA A 51 5.40 -30.04 64.34
N LYS A 52 6.07 -31.19 64.37
CA LYS A 52 6.62 -31.87 63.19
C LYS A 52 5.53 -32.32 62.22
N ILE A 53 4.47 -32.95 62.71
CA ILE A 53 3.30 -33.34 61.89
C ILE A 53 2.66 -32.10 61.25
N THR A 54 2.53 -31.01 62.00
CA THR A 54 1.98 -29.75 61.48
C THR A 54 2.88 -29.14 60.41
N GLN A 55 4.20 -29.16 60.60
CA GLN A 55 5.17 -28.72 59.60
C GLN A 55 5.07 -29.57 58.33
N GLN A 56 5.03 -30.90 58.45
CA GLN A 56 4.88 -31.81 57.31
C GLN A 56 3.57 -31.56 56.55
N LYS A 57 2.44 -31.41 57.25
CA LYS A 57 1.15 -31.07 56.64
C LYS A 57 1.18 -29.72 55.91
N ARG A 58 1.90 -28.73 56.45
CA ARG A 58 2.07 -27.42 55.77
C ARG A 58 2.89 -27.55 54.48
N VAL A 59 3.95 -28.37 54.49
CA VAL A 59 4.78 -28.62 53.32
C VAL A 59 3.95 -29.33 52.23
N ILE A 60 3.27 -30.43 52.58
CA ILE A 60 2.42 -31.19 51.63
C ILE A 60 1.33 -30.28 51.03
N ARG A 61 0.61 -29.53 51.87
CA ARG A 61 -0.41 -28.59 51.39
C ARG A 61 0.16 -27.53 50.46
N ASN A 62 1.37 -27.04 50.72
CA ASN A 62 2.01 -26.06 49.85
C ASN A 62 2.42 -26.66 48.50
N GLU A 63 2.86 -27.92 48.46
CA GLU A 63 3.13 -28.66 47.22
C GLU A 63 1.85 -28.93 46.43
N GLU A 64 0.78 -29.37 47.07
CA GLU A 64 -0.55 -29.55 46.44
C GLU A 64 -1.04 -28.23 45.82
N MET A 65 -0.98 -27.13 46.56
CA MET A 65 -1.39 -25.80 46.05
C MET A 65 -0.52 -25.28 44.91
N LEU A 66 0.77 -25.65 44.85
CA LEU A 66 1.62 -25.33 43.69
C LEU A 66 1.19 -26.12 42.46
N ASN A 67 0.92 -27.41 42.61
CA ASN A 67 0.46 -28.28 41.52
C ASN A 67 -0.90 -27.80 40.99
N ASP A 68 -1.83 -27.47 41.86
CA ASP A 68 -3.14 -26.93 41.49
C ASP A 68 -3.00 -25.59 40.78
N GLN A 69 -2.12 -24.70 41.28
CA GLN A 69 -1.84 -23.42 40.64
C GLN A 69 -1.27 -23.61 39.24
N ASP A 70 -0.29 -24.49 39.04
CA ASP A 70 0.28 -24.72 37.73
C ASP A 70 -0.73 -25.38 36.77
N SER A 71 -1.54 -26.32 37.25
CA SER A 71 -2.60 -26.95 36.46
C SER A 71 -3.65 -25.92 36.00
N PHE A 72 -4.07 -25.03 36.91
CA PHE A 72 -4.96 -23.91 36.58
C PHE A 72 -4.33 -23.02 35.51
N ILE A 73 -3.08 -22.59 35.70
CA ILE A 73 -2.40 -21.70 34.75
C ILE A 73 -2.31 -22.33 33.37
N GLN A 74 -1.93 -23.61 33.27
CA GLN A 74 -1.85 -24.32 31.99
C GLN A 74 -3.21 -24.42 31.31
N THR A 75 -4.24 -24.81 32.05
CA THR A 75 -5.61 -24.91 31.52
C THR A 75 -6.13 -23.56 31.05
N PHE A 76 -5.93 -22.51 31.86
CA PHE A 76 -6.36 -21.16 31.54
C PHE A 76 -5.67 -20.60 30.28
N LEU A 77 -4.36 -20.76 30.15
CA LEU A 77 -3.59 -20.27 29.00
C LEU A 77 -3.82 -21.09 27.73
N THR A 78 -4.18 -22.37 27.85
CA THR A 78 -4.55 -23.21 26.71
C THR A 78 -5.90 -22.79 26.14
N ASN A 79 -6.86 -22.47 27.00
CA ASN A 79 -8.19 -22.05 26.57
C ASN A 79 -8.25 -20.58 26.14
N ASN A 80 -7.31 -19.75 26.63
CA ASN A 80 -7.30 -18.32 26.38
C ASN A 80 -5.92 -17.87 25.91
N VAL A 81 -5.83 -17.57 24.62
CA VAL A 81 -4.58 -17.12 24.00
C VAL A 81 -4.42 -15.62 24.25
N TYR A 82 -3.65 -15.29 25.29
CA TYR A 82 -3.19 -13.93 25.57
C TYR A 82 -1.73 -13.75 25.16
N LEU A 83 -1.46 -12.60 24.54
CA LEU A 83 -0.17 -12.24 23.94
C LEU A 83 0.22 -10.83 24.36
N TYR A 84 1.53 -10.57 24.37
CA TYR A 84 2.08 -9.30 24.83
C TYR A 84 3.17 -8.79 23.88
N VAL A 85 3.28 -7.47 23.77
CA VAL A 85 4.38 -6.78 23.09
C VAL A 85 5.05 -5.83 24.08
N PRO A 86 6.31 -6.11 24.49
CA PRO A 86 7.02 -5.28 25.47
C PRO A 86 7.28 -3.85 25.03
N SER A 87 7.59 -3.62 23.74
CA SER A 87 7.98 -2.32 23.20
C SER A 87 6.83 -1.31 23.12
N SER A 88 5.59 -1.77 23.03
CA SER A 88 4.39 -0.93 23.02
C SER A 88 3.54 -1.06 24.30
N GLU A 89 3.94 -1.95 25.22
CA GLU A 89 3.23 -2.30 26.45
C GLU A 89 1.77 -2.73 26.21
N ARG A 90 1.49 -3.38 25.08
CA ARG A 90 0.14 -3.78 24.67
C ARG A 90 -0.14 -5.26 24.85
N PHE A 91 -1.37 -5.56 25.23
CA PHE A 91 -1.90 -6.91 25.30
C PHE A 91 -2.86 -7.21 24.15
N PHE A 92 -2.86 -8.48 23.74
CA PHE A 92 -3.69 -8.99 22.66
C PHE A 92 -4.33 -10.30 23.07
N CYS A 93 -5.50 -10.58 22.51
CA CYS A 93 -6.16 -11.88 22.58
C CYS A 93 -6.38 -12.42 21.17
N TYR A 94 -6.34 -13.74 21.02
CA TYR A 94 -6.60 -14.43 19.77
C TYR A 94 -7.77 -15.40 19.93
N ASP A 95 -8.80 -15.27 19.07
CA ASP A 95 -10.03 -16.07 19.12
C ASP A 95 -10.02 -17.28 18.16
N GLY A 96 -8.87 -17.59 17.57
CA GLY A 96 -8.73 -18.61 16.54
C GLY A 96 -8.89 -18.10 15.11
N LEU A 97 -9.37 -16.87 14.92
CA LEU A 97 -9.54 -16.23 13.61
C LEU A 97 -8.90 -14.83 13.53
N HIS A 98 -8.98 -14.05 14.60
CA HIS A 98 -8.55 -12.65 14.66
C HIS A 98 -7.77 -12.34 15.94
N PHE A 99 -6.70 -11.59 15.78
CA PHE A 99 -5.97 -10.94 16.87
C PHE A 99 -6.64 -9.61 17.21
N LYS A 100 -6.96 -9.41 18.49
CA LYS A 100 -7.63 -8.20 18.98
C LYS A 100 -6.86 -7.59 20.13
N CYS A 101 -6.79 -6.26 20.18
CA CYS A 101 -6.25 -5.58 21.35
C CYS A 101 -7.15 -5.78 22.57
N THR A 102 -6.52 -5.95 23.74
CA THR A 102 -7.19 -6.00 25.03
C THR A 102 -6.40 -5.20 26.06
N THR A 103 -7.00 -4.93 27.21
CA THR A 103 -6.37 -4.19 28.30
C THR A 103 -5.92 -5.16 29.39
N GLU A 104 -4.93 -4.74 30.18
CA GLU A 104 -4.47 -5.51 31.34
C GLU A 104 -5.62 -5.77 32.33
N ASP A 105 -6.48 -4.79 32.56
CA ASP A 105 -7.62 -4.90 33.47
C ASP A 105 -8.62 -5.98 33.03
N ASN A 106 -8.91 -6.07 31.72
CA ASN A 106 -9.81 -7.09 31.19
C ASN A 106 -9.23 -8.49 31.38
N ILE A 107 -7.93 -8.66 31.17
CA ILE A 107 -7.23 -9.94 31.41
C ILE A 107 -7.29 -10.28 32.90
N ILE A 108 -6.96 -9.33 33.77
CA ILE A 108 -7.00 -9.53 35.22
C ILE A 108 -8.40 -9.92 35.68
N TYR A 109 -9.44 -9.23 35.21
CA TYR A 109 -10.83 -9.55 35.52
C TYR A 109 -11.17 -10.99 35.11
N HIS A 110 -10.77 -11.40 33.90
CA HIS A 110 -11.00 -12.76 33.43
C HIS A 110 -10.28 -13.82 34.28
N ILE A 111 -9.02 -13.58 34.62
CA ILE A 111 -8.25 -14.47 35.50
C ILE A 111 -8.92 -14.59 36.87
N LEU A 112 -9.32 -13.47 37.48
CA LEU A 112 -9.90 -13.48 38.83
C LEU A 112 -11.27 -14.16 38.86
N ASN A 113 -12.07 -14.05 37.79
CA ASN A 113 -13.31 -14.79 37.67
C ASN A 113 -13.06 -16.29 37.51
N ALA A 114 -12.13 -16.68 36.64
CA ALA A 114 -11.76 -18.09 36.49
C ALA A 114 -11.22 -18.71 37.79
N ILE A 115 -10.49 -17.95 38.61
CA ILE A 115 -10.05 -18.40 39.94
C ILE A 115 -11.23 -18.55 40.91
N ASN A 116 -12.26 -17.70 40.84
CA ASN A 116 -13.42 -17.82 41.74
C ASN A 116 -14.21 -19.11 41.50
N ASP A 117 -14.21 -19.61 40.27
CA ASP A 117 -14.85 -20.88 39.91
C ASP A 117 -14.08 -22.08 40.52
N ASP A 118 -12.76 -21.94 40.71
CA ASP A 118 -11.91 -22.91 41.38
C ASP A 118 -11.71 -22.57 42.88
N ARG A 119 -12.59 -23.13 43.72
CA ARG A 119 -12.59 -22.87 45.18
C ARG A 119 -11.26 -23.22 45.87
N THR A 120 -10.43 -24.08 45.28
CA THR A 120 -9.17 -24.55 45.91
C THR A 120 -8.11 -23.44 45.96
N LEU A 121 -8.02 -22.63 44.89
CA LEU A 121 -6.99 -21.61 44.72
C LEU A 121 -7.36 -20.23 45.30
N MET A 122 -8.54 -20.09 45.91
CA MET A 122 -9.01 -18.83 46.49
C MET A 122 -8.05 -18.24 47.52
N SER A 123 -7.43 -19.08 48.34
CA SER A 123 -6.43 -18.64 49.33
C SER A 123 -5.15 -18.08 48.69
N TRP A 124 -4.87 -18.45 47.44
CA TRP A 124 -3.71 -18.03 46.64
C TRP A 124 -4.07 -17.10 45.49
N LYS A 125 -5.29 -16.55 45.48
CA LYS A 125 -5.82 -15.72 44.38
C LYS A 125 -4.87 -14.66 43.84
N GLN A 126 -4.26 -13.86 44.73
CA GLN A 126 -3.32 -12.82 44.32
C GLN A 126 -2.01 -13.39 43.76
N LYS A 127 -1.49 -14.47 44.35
CA LYS A 127 -0.26 -15.14 43.90
C LYS A 127 -0.48 -15.79 42.53
N THR A 128 -1.60 -16.49 42.34
CA THR A 128 -2.00 -17.09 41.06
C THR A 128 -2.16 -16.02 39.99
N LYS A 129 -2.87 -14.92 40.27
CA LYS A 129 -2.99 -13.78 39.34
C LYS A 129 -1.63 -13.27 38.86
N ILE A 130 -0.71 -13.01 39.78
CA ILE A 130 0.63 -12.49 39.44
C ILE A 130 1.41 -13.50 38.58
N SER A 131 1.36 -14.78 38.94
CA SER A 131 2.02 -15.85 38.19
C SER A 131 1.47 -16.00 36.78
N THR A 132 0.14 -16.01 36.62
CA THR A 132 -0.52 -16.06 35.30
C THR A 132 -0.15 -14.85 34.45
N MET A 133 -0.22 -13.63 35.00
CA MET A 133 0.16 -12.41 34.29
C MET A 133 1.63 -12.40 33.86
N LYS A 134 2.52 -12.98 34.67
CA LYS A 134 3.93 -13.13 34.31
C LYS A 134 4.08 -14.04 33.08
N LYS A 135 3.43 -15.21 33.07
CA LYS A 135 3.47 -16.12 31.90
C LYS A 135 2.86 -15.48 30.64
N ILE A 136 1.81 -14.67 30.77
CA ILE A 136 1.23 -13.92 29.63
C ILE A 136 2.24 -12.92 29.06
N ARG A 137 2.94 -12.16 29.90
CA ARG A 137 3.96 -11.19 29.46
C ARG A 137 5.16 -11.84 28.78
N GLU A 138 5.43 -13.11 29.06
CA GLU A 138 6.47 -13.90 28.38
C GLU A 138 6.03 -14.37 26.98
N ASN A 139 4.72 -14.40 26.69
CA ASN A 139 4.17 -14.85 25.41
C ASN A 139 4.09 -13.73 24.37
N HIS A 140 5.07 -13.67 23.47
CA HIS A 140 5.21 -12.57 22.52
C HIS A 140 4.29 -12.71 21.30
N LEU A 141 3.55 -11.65 20.95
CA LEU A 141 2.62 -11.62 19.81
C LEU A 141 3.24 -12.16 18.51
N LEU A 142 4.42 -11.67 18.14
CA LEU A 142 5.08 -11.99 16.86
C LEU A 142 5.69 -13.40 16.79
N LYS A 143 5.69 -14.16 17.89
CA LYS A 143 6.15 -15.54 17.94
C LYS A 143 4.99 -16.55 17.90
N TYR A 144 3.76 -16.06 18.05
CA TYR A 144 2.59 -16.91 18.03
C TYR A 144 2.27 -17.33 16.58
N ILE A 145 1.91 -18.60 16.39
CA ILE A 145 1.58 -19.17 15.08
C ILE A 145 0.08 -18.99 14.84
N PRO A 146 -0.34 -18.20 13.82
CA PRO A 146 -1.75 -18.07 13.49
C PRO A 146 -2.34 -19.36 12.93
N GLU A 147 -3.65 -19.53 13.10
CA GLU A 147 -4.38 -20.67 12.51
C GLU A 147 -4.46 -20.57 10.98
N SER A 148 -4.73 -21.71 10.35
CA SER A 148 -4.80 -21.80 8.88
C SER A 148 -5.85 -20.86 8.30
N GLU A 149 -7.00 -20.73 8.96
CA GLU A 149 -8.11 -19.84 8.59
C GLU A 149 -7.66 -18.39 8.52
N THR A 150 -6.91 -17.92 9.52
CA THR A 150 -6.33 -16.56 9.59
C THR A 150 -5.33 -16.33 8.46
N ILE A 151 -4.45 -17.30 8.20
CA ILE A 151 -3.49 -17.22 7.09
C ILE A 151 -4.23 -17.13 5.75
N GLN A 152 -5.24 -17.98 5.54
CA GLN A 152 -6.02 -17.96 4.29
C GLN A 152 -6.83 -16.67 4.13
N LEU A 153 -7.36 -16.11 5.22
CA LEU A 153 -8.06 -14.82 5.20
C LEU A 153 -7.14 -13.71 4.69
N ILE A 154 -5.95 -13.55 5.30
CA ILE A 154 -4.99 -12.52 4.87
C ILE A 154 -4.57 -12.72 3.42
N LEU A 155 -4.32 -13.95 2.98
CA LEU A 155 -3.99 -14.22 1.59
C LEU A 155 -5.13 -13.85 0.63
N LYS A 156 -6.40 -14.08 1.00
CA LYS A 156 -7.57 -13.70 0.19
C LYS A 156 -7.78 -12.18 0.13
N LEU A 157 -7.37 -11.44 1.16
CA LEU A 157 -7.44 -9.98 1.15
C LEU A 157 -6.36 -9.37 0.24
N LEU A 158 -5.15 -9.93 0.29
CA LEU A 158 -4.00 -9.45 -0.48
C LEU A 158 -4.04 -9.86 -1.96
N TYR A 159 -4.50 -11.08 -2.26
CA TYR A 159 -4.65 -11.61 -3.61
C TYR A 159 -6.14 -11.87 -3.92
N PRO A 160 -6.69 -11.35 -5.03
CA PRO A 160 -6.02 -10.70 -6.16
C PRO A 160 -5.97 -9.16 -6.08
N THR A 161 -6.27 -8.58 -4.92
CA THR A 161 -6.46 -7.13 -4.76
C THR A 161 -5.16 -6.34 -4.98
N ILE A 162 -4.12 -6.65 -4.22
CA ILE A 162 -2.82 -5.96 -4.21
C ILE A 162 -1.81 -6.69 -5.09
N PHE A 163 -1.85 -8.03 -5.10
CA PHE A 163 -0.92 -8.88 -5.83
C PHE A 163 -1.63 -9.72 -6.89
N SER A 164 -0.92 -10.07 -7.96
CA SER A 164 -1.45 -10.83 -9.09
C SER A 164 -1.45 -12.35 -8.84
N SER A 165 -0.66 -12.82 -7.87
CA SER A 165 -0.61 -14.23 -7.47
C SER A 165 -0.56 -14.43 -5.95
N ARG A 166 -0.93 -15.64 -5.50
CA ARG A 166 -0.80 -16.04 -4.08
C ARG A 166 0.67 -16.07 -3.63
N ASN A 167 1.60 -16.39 -4.51
CA ASN A 167 3.01 -16.48 -4.17
C ASN A 167 3.65 -15.09 -4.07
N GLU A 168 3.22 -14.11 -4.88
CA GLU A 168 3.60 -12.71 -4.71
C GLU A 168 3.14 -12.16 -3.35
N ALA A 169 1.90 -12.47 -2.94
CA ALA A 169 1.41 -12.08 -1.61
C ALA A 169 2.22 -12.73 -0.48
N LYS A 170 2.55 -14.02 -0.58
CA LYS A 170 3.43 -14.71 0.39
C LYS A 170 4.84 -14.14 0.41
N TYR A 171 5.40 -13.83 -0.76
CA TYR A 171 6.71 -13.21 -0.89
C TYR A 171 6.73 -11.86 -0.16
N PHE A 172 5.74 -11.01 -0.41
CA PHE A 172 5.58 -9.75 0.31
C PHE A 172 5.43 -9.96 1.83
N LEU A 173 4.63 -10.93 2.28
CA LEU A 173 4.50 -11.26 3.70
C LEU A 173 5.82 -11.71 4.33
N CYS A 174 6.65 -12.48 3.61
CA CYS A 174 7.99 -12.85 4.07
C CYS A 174 8.89 -11.62 4.21
N ILE A 175 8.89 -10.72 3.22
CA ILE A 175 9.65 -9.45 3.30
C ILE A 175 9.19 -8.62 4.49
N LEU A 176 7.88 -8.50 4.68
CA LEU A 176 7.31 -7.74 5.78
C LEU A 176 7.70 -8.33 7.14
N GLY A 177 7.63 -9.65 7.29
CA GLY A 177 8.08 -10.33 8.50
C GLY A 177 9.58 -10.18 8.74
N ASP A 178 10.40 -10.25 7.70
CA ASP A 178 11.85 -10.03 7.77
C ASP A 178 12.18 -8.62 8.29
N ASN A 179 11.47 -7.61 7.81
CA ASN A 179 11.61 -6.23 8.26
C ASN A 179 11.20 -6.04 9.74
N ILE A 180 10.20 -6.78 10.21
CA ILE A 180 9.70 -6.68 11.59
C ILE A 180 10.61 -7.44 12.58
N LEU A 181 11.07 -8.62 12.22
CA LEU A 181 11.76 -9.54 13.14
C LEU A 181 13.27 -9.36 13.16
N LYS A 182 13.88 -8.97 12.04
CA LYS A 182 15.34 -8.94 11.90
C LYS A 182 15.90 -7.55 12.21
N PRO A 183 17.00 -7.45 12.96
CA PRO A 183 17.70 -6.18 13.13
C PRO A 183 18.12 -5.58 11.79
N HIS A 184 18.03 -4.25 11.64
CA HIS A 184 18.38 -3.56 10.40
C HIS A 184 19.78 -3.93 9.88
N ALA A 185 20.77 -4.03 10.79
CA ALA A 185 22.15 -4.40 10.45
C ALA A 185 22.30 -5.79 9.80
N SER A 186 21.32 -6.68 10.00
CA SER A 186 21.32 -8.03 9.42
C SER A 186 20.51 -8.15 8.13
N ASN A 187 19.74 -7.11 7.78
CA ASN A 187 18.93 -7.08 6.56
C ASN A 187 19.63 -6.20 5.52
N THR A 188 20.54 -6.79 4.76
CA THR A 188 21.29 -6.12 3.69
C THR A 188 20.49 -5.97 2.40
N LEU A 189 19.39 -6.72 2.27
CA LEU A 189 18.58 -6.73 1.05
C LEU A 189 17.77 -5.44 0.89
N ILE A 190 17.63 -5.01 -0.36
CA ILE A 190 16.81 -3.87 -0.75
C ILE A 190 15.72 -4.35 -1.68
N HIS A 191 14.48 -4.00 -1.34
CA HIS A 191 13.30 -4.40 -2.09
C HIS A 191 12.72 -3.15 -2.77
N TYR A 192 12.85 -3.07 -4.09
CA TYR A 192 12.24 -2.01 -4.87
C TYR A 192 10.78 -2.33 -5.14
N ILE A 193 9.94 -1.34 -4.89
CA ILE A 193 8.51 -1.38 -5.16
C ILE A 193 8.11 -0.14 -5.96
N ASP A 194 7.03 -0.26 -6.74
CA ASP A 194 6.48 0.86 -7.51
C ASP A 194 6.16 2.06 -6.61
N HIS A 195 6.36 3.28 -7.13
CA HIS A 195 6.08 4.51 -6.39
C HIS A 195 4.61 4.63 -5.95
N ASN A 196 3.69 4.07 -6.73
CA ASN A 196 2.27 4.04 -6.44
C ASN A 196 1.94 3.31 -5.12
N ALA A 197 2.81 2.41 -4.67
CA ALA A 197 2.65 1.69 -3.41
C ALA A 197 3.05 2.51 -2.16
N LYS A 198 3.60 3.72 -2.33
CA LYS A 198 4.17 4.51 -1.23
C LYS A 198 3.18 4.78 -0.09
N GLN A 199 1.92 5.09 -0.43
CA GLN A 199 0.90 5.38 0.56
C GLN A 199 0.50 4.12 1.35
N PHE A 200 0.34 3.00 0.66
CA PHE A 200 0.09 1.69 1.27
C PHE A 200 1.18 1.29 2.29
N ILE A 201 2.46 1.39 1.88
CA ILE A 201 3.58 1.04 2.77
C ILE A 201 3.70 2.02 3.94
N ARG A 202 3.37 3.30 3.75
CA ARG A 202 3.34 4.29 4.84
C ARG A 202 2.31 3.91 5.91
N GLU A 203 1.09 3.58 5.52
CA GLU A 203 0.06 3.17 6.48
C GLU A 203 0.39 1.83 7.17
N LEU A 204 0.99 0.88 6.45
CA LEU A 204 1.51 -0.34 7.07
C LEU A 204 2.56 -0.01 8.15
N ASN A 205 3.49 0.90 7.86
CA ASN A 205 4.50 1.32 8.83
C ASN A 205 3.86 2.03 10.05
N SER A 206 2.81 2.85 9.85
CA SER A 206 2.05 3.46 10.95
C SER A 206 1.44 2.42 11.88
N ILE A 207 0.87 1.34 11.32
CA ILE A 207 0.30 0.24 12.10
C ILE A 207 1.38 -0.54 12.84
N ILE A 208 2.53 -0.78 12.22
CA ILE A 208 3.67 -1.43 12.88
C ILE A 208 4.16 -0.60 14.06
N GLN A 209 4.34 0.71 13.88
CA GLN A 209 4.71 1.62 14.96
C GLN A 209 3.68 1.60 16.09
N TYR A 210 2.39 1.57 15.75
CA TYR A 210 1.32 1.62 16.74
C TYR A 210 1.23 0.35 17.60
N PHE A 211 1.31 -0.84 16.99
CA PHE A 211 1.15 -2.12 17.71
C PHE A 211 2.46 -2.71 18.22
N ILE A 212 3.52 -2.66 17.41
CA ILE A 212 4.80 -3.28 17.73
C ILE A 212 5.75 -2.25 18.33
N GLY A 213 5.75 -1.02 17.80
CA GLY A 213 6.76 -0.02 18.12
C GLY A 213 7.95 -0.09 17.16
N GLY A 214 8.53 1.09 16.88
CA GLY A 214 9.65 1.24 15.97
C GLY A 214 9.25 1.42 14.49
N ASN A 215 10.17 2.00 13.72
CA ASN A 215 10.12 2.02 12.26
C ASN A 215 10.78 0.75 11.76
N ASN A 216 10.11 -0.06 10.93
CA ASN A 216 10.63 -1.38 10.56
C ASN A 216 10.75 -1.59 9.04
N LEU A 217 10.14 -0.75 8.19
CA LEU A 217 10.12 -0.97 6.73
C LEU A 217 11.30 -0.34 5.96
N TYR A 218 12.54 -0.51 6.44
CA TYR A 218 13.71 0.17 5.86
C TYR A 218 14.19 -0.40 4.54
N SER A 219 14.02 -1.71 4.33
CA SER A 219 14.50 -2.38 3.12
C SER A 219 13.65 -2.04 1.88
N ILE A 220 12.41 -1.57 2.07
CA ILE A 220 11.51 -1.23 0.98
C ILE A 220 11.82 0.18 0.47
N LYS A 221 12.17 0.31 -0.81
CA LYS A 221 12.54 1.58 -1.45
C LYS A 221 11.68 1.85 -2.69
N TYR A 222 11.36 3.13 -2.93
CA TYR A 222 10.54 3.57 -4.08
C TYR A 222 11.38 4.21 -5.20
N LYS A 223 12.66 4.46 -4.93
CA LYS A 223 13.60 5.10 -5.85
C LYS A 223 14.92 4.36 -5.78
N TYR A 224 15.60 4.32 -6.91
CA TYR A 224 16.95 3.76 -6.99
C TYR A 224 17.97 4.65 -6.26
N HIS A 225 18.89 4.01 -5.55
CA HIS A 225 19.90 4.65 -4.71
C HIS A 225 21.31 4.05 -4.90
N ASP A 226 21.60 3.51 -6.08
CA ASP A 226 22.91 2.95 -6.44
C ASP A 226 23.43 1.79 -5.59
N HIS A 227 22.51 0.97 -5.10
CA HIS A 227 22.87 -0.25 -4.41
C HIS A 227 23.32 -1.34 -5.39
N SER A 228 24.16 -2.26 -4.91
CA SER A 228 24.57 -3.44 -5.68
C SER A 228 23.35 -4.23 -6.13
N TYR A 229 23.31 -4.59 -7.41
CA TYR A 229 22.21 -5.37 -7.98
C TYR A 229 22.05 -6.75 -7.33
N GLU A 230 23.14 -7.33 -6.79
CA GLU A 230 23.13 -8.59 -6.06
C GLU A 230 22.23 -8.56 -4.81
N ASP A 231 22.14 -7.39 -4.16
CA ASP A 231 21.33 -7.16 -2.96
C ASP A 231 19.92 -6.66 -3.28
N CYS A 232 19.62 -6.38 -4.55
CA CYS A 232 18.37 -5.77 -4.97
C CYS A 232 17.32 -6.83 -5.39
N ARG A 233 16.10 -6.66 -4.92
CA ARG A 233 14.93 -7.47 -5.24
C ARG A 233 13.78 -6.58 -5.68
N ILE A 234 12.81 -7.14 -6.40
CA ILE A 234 11.64 -6.40 -6.89
C ILE A 234 10.36 -6.98 -6.29
N ILE A 235 9.50 -6.08 -5.81
CA ILE A 235 8.13 -6.37 -5.39
C ILE A 235 7.18 -5.86 -6.47
N LYS A 236 6.46 -6.78 -7.11
CA LYS A 236 5.40 -6.43 -8.05
C LYS A 236 4.08 -6.21 -7.32
N THR A 237 3.33 -5.21 -7.77
CA THR A 237 2.01 -4.86 -7.24
C THR A 237 1.08 -4.53 -8.39
N ASN A 238 -0.22 -4.77 -8.19
CA ASN A 238 -1.25 -4.36 -9.14
C ASN A 238 -1.36 -2.83 -9.20
N ALA A 239 -1.69 -2.29 -10.37
CA ALA A 239 -1.84 -0.84 -10.59
C ALA A 239 -2.88 -0.18 -9.65
N ASN A 240 -3.85 -0.94 -9.15
CA ASN A 240 -4.92 -0.47 -8.25
C ASN A 240 -4.42 -0.03 -6.86
N ILE A 241 -3.15 -0.31 -6.54
CA ILE A 241 -2.54 0.06 -5.25
C ILE A 241 -2.48 1.57 -5.02
N LYS A 242 -2.53 2.37 -6.09
CA LYS A 242 -2.58 3.84 -6.03
C LYS A 242 -3.84 4.38 -5.34
N HIS A 243 -4.90 3.57 -5.25
CA HIS A 243 -6.18 3.97 -4.67
C HIS A 243 -6.32 3.42 -3.24
N ASP A 244 -6.40 4.32 -2.27
CA ASP A 244 -6.51 3.98 -0.84
C ASP A 244 -7.72 3.08 -0.54
N THR A 245 -8.85 3.26 -1.24
CA THR A 245 -10.06 2.46 -1.08
C THR A 245 -9.83 0.95 -1.27
N THR A 246 -8.81 0.59 -2.04
CA THR A 246 -8.47 -0.80 -2.38
C THR A 246 -7.90 -1.56 -1.17
N TRP A 247 -7.05 -0.90 -0.37
CA TRP A 247 -6.24 -1.57 0.66
C TRP A 247 -6.44 -1.02 2.07
N LEU A 248 -7.04 0.16 2.24
CA LEU A 248 -7.17 0.82 3.54
C LEU A 248 -7.96 -0.03 4.54
N HIS A 249 -9.04 -0.69 4.10
CA HIS A 249 -9.83 -1.58 4.95
C HIS A 249 -9.01 -2.79 5.44
N ILE A 250 -8.12 -3.33 4.60
CA ILE A 250 -7.24 -4.47 4.94
C ILE A 250 -6.32 -4.06 6.09
N ILE A 251 -5.70 -2.90 5.97
CA ILE A 251 -4.79 -2.36 6.98
C ILE A 251 -5.54 -2.04 8.27
N GLN A 252 -6.64 -1.30 8.21
CA GLN A 252 -7.35 -0.83 9.40
C GLN A 252 -8.05 -1.95 10.19
N GLN A 253 -8.65 -2.93 9.51
CA GLN A 253 -9.43 -4.00 10.17
C GLN A 253 -8.59 -5.23 10.47
N TYR A 254 -7.67 -5.60 9.57
CA TYR A 254 -6.91 -6.84 9.63
C TYR A 254 -5.40 -6.61 9.80
N GLY A 255 -5.00 -5.40 10.19
CA GLY A 255 -3.58 -5.04 10.32
C GLY A 255 -2.80 -5.98 11.24
N ILE A 256 -3.34 -6.28 12.44
CA ILE A 256 -2.66 -7.17 13.40
C ILE A 256 -2.52 -8.59 12.83
N ASP A 257 -3.61 -9.13 12.27
CA ASP A 257 -3.63 -10.43 11.61
C ASP A 257 -2.56 -10.51 10.51
N LEU A 258 -2.47 -9.46 9.68
CA LEU A 258 -1.48 -9.34 8.61
C LEU A 258 -0.05 -9.34 9.16
N LEU A 259 0.23 -8.61 10.24
CA LEU A 259 1.56 -8.58 10.86
C LEU A 259 1.95 -9.95 11.46
N CYS A 260 1.03 -10.61 12.15
CA CYS A 260 1.26 -11.94 12.72
C CYS A 260 1.50 -12.99 11.63
N VAL A 261 0.71 -12.97 10.55
CA VAL A 261 0.89 -13.85 9.40
C VAL A 261 2.23 -13.57 8.70
N ALA A 262 2.62 -12.30 8.54
CA ALA A 262 3.92 -11.93 7.99
C ALA A 262 5.09 -12.46 8.82
N CYS A 263 5.03 -12.30 10.15
CA CYS A 263 6.06 -12.82 11.07
C CYS A 263 6.13 -14.35 11.02
N HIS A 264 4.99 -15.04 10.95
CA HIS A 264 4.93 -16.49 10.78
C HIS A 264 5.62 -16.93 9.48
N TYR A 265 5.35 -16.25 8.36
CA TYR A 265 5.97 -16.57 7.07
C TYR A 265 7.49 -16.37 7.09
N SER A 266 7.97 -15.24 7.64
CA SER A 266 9.40 -15.00 7.81
C SER A 266 10.08 -16.04 8.69
N GLN A 267 9.48 -16.45 9.82
CA GLN A 267 10.02 -17.51 10.68
C GLN A 267 10.01 -18.87 10.01
N ARG A 268 8.94 -19.20 9.27
CA ARG A 268 8.80 -20.49 8.58
C ARG A 268 9.87 -20.69 7.50
N TYR A 269 10.15 -19.66 6.73
CA TYR A 269 11.09 -19.72 5.60
C TYR A 269 12.48 -19.13 5.93
N SER A 270 12.66 -18.59 7.13
CA SER A 270 13.86 -17.87 7.60
C SER A 270 14.20 -16.58 6.85
N SER A 271 13.90 -16.43 5.55
CA SER A 271 14.03 -15.18 4.81
C SER A 271 13.13 -15.12 3.56
N SER A 272 12.94 -13.91 3.02
CA SER A 272 12.28 -13.71 1.73
C SER A 272 13.00 -14.38 0.55
N ASP A 273 14.34 -14.40 0.53
CA ASP A 273 15.13 -15.09 -0.50
C ASP A 273 15.00 -16.62 -0.41
N LEU A 274 15.07 -17.19 0.80
CA LEU A 274 14.86 -18.63 1.00
C LEU A 274 13.44 -19.05 0.64
N PHE A 275 12.44 -18.19 0.86
CA PHE A 275 11.10 -18.43 0.34
C PHE A 275 11.11 -18.56 -1.19
N LEU A 276 11.82 -17.70 -1.92
CA LEU A 276 11.90 -17.78 -3.37
C LEU A 276 12.55 -19.11 -3.82
N GLU A 277 13.59 -19.59 -3.14
CA GLU A 277 14.19 -20.90 -3.41
C GLU A 277 13.20 -22.07 -3.24
N HIS A 278 12.25 -21.95 -2.30
CA HIS A 278 11.20 -22.94 -2.08
C HIS A 278 10.04 -22.89 -3.09
N VAL A 279 9.90 -21.81 -3.86
CA VAL A 279 8.86 -21.66 -4.91
C VAL A 279 9.50 -21.77 -6.30
N ASP A 280 10.35 -22.79 -6.47
CA ASP A 280 11.02 -23.15 -7.71
C ASP A 280 10.08 -23.29 -8.93
N ASN A 281 8.85 -23.73 -8.69
CA ASN A 281 7.83 -23.94 -9.72
C ASN A 281 7.22 -22.63 -10.27
N ASP A 282 7.38 -21.49 -9.59
CA ASP A 282 6.81 -20.19 -10.01
C ASP A 282 7.86 -19.34 -10.74
N THR A 283 8.16 -19.76 -11.97
CA THR A 283 9.15 -19.07 -12.80
C THR A 283 8.83 -17.58 -13.07
N PRO A 284 7.56 -17.13 -13.21
CA PRO A 284 7.26 -15.70 -13.32
C PRO A 284 7.68 -14.88 -12.09
N LEU A 285 7.40 -15.38 -10.87
CA LEU A 285 7.80 -14.71 -9.63
C LEU A 285 9.32 -14.65 -9.52
N LEU A 286 10.02 -15.76 -9.76
CA LEU A 286 11.48 -15.81 -9.68
C LEU A 286 12.15 -14.84 -10.65
N ASN A 287 11.71 -14.85 -11.91
CA ASN A 287 12.27 -13.99 -12.95
C ASN A 287 12.03 -12.50 -12.68
N SER A 288 10.93 -12.16 -12.01
CA SER A 288 10.63 -10.77 -11.66
C SER A 288 11.35 -10.33 -10.39
N ALA A 289 11.24 -11.09 -9.30
CA ALA A 289 11.81 -10.74 -8.00
C ALA A 289 13.35 -10.70 -8.04
N LEU A 290 13.99 -11.62 -8.75
CA LEU A 290 15.45 -11.73 -8.88
C LEU A 290 15.99 -11.04 -10.15
N TYR A 291 15.20 -10.22 -10.83
CA TYR A 291 15.60 -9.62 -12.12
C TYR A 291 16.92 -8.84 -12.01
N LEU A 292 17.09 -8.02 -10.97
CA LEU A 292 18.33 -7.24 -10.79
C LEU A 292 19.50 -8.13 -10.40
N LYS A 293 19.29 -9.09 -9.50
CA LYS A 293 20.32 -10.06 -9.09
C LYS A 293 20.90 -10.83 -10.28
N ASN A 294 20.05 -11.19 -11.24
CA ASN A 294 20.39 -12.09 -12.33
C ASN A 294 20.88 -11.38 -13.61
N ASN A 295 20.90 -10.05 -13.65
CA ASN A 295 21.28 -9.31 -14.86
C ASN A 295 22.16 -8.12 -14.49
N SER A 296 23.26 -7.93 -15.22
CA SER A 296 24.09 -6.74 -15.02
C SER A 296 23.44 -5.48 -15.63
N PRO A 297 23.79 -4.26 -15.15
CA PRO A 297 23.33 -3.02 -15.78
C PRO A 297 23.61 -2.98 -17.29
N SER A 298 24.80 -3.45 -17.70
CA SER A 298 25.22 -3.50 -19.11
C SER A 298 24.32 -4.43 -19.93
N GLU A 299 24.03 -5.65 -19.44
CA GLU A 299 23.13 -6.61 -20.11
C GLU A 299 21.71 -6.09 -20.26
N ILE A 300 21.22 -5.33 -19.27
CA ILE A 300 19.88 -4.74 -19.35
C ILE A 300 19.83 -3.67 -20.43
N VAL A 301 20.89 -2.86 -20.56
CA VAL A 301 21.01 -1.87 -21.64
C VAL A 301 21.15 -2.56 -23.00
N ASP A 302 21.88 -3.67 -23.11
CA ASP A 302 21.95 -4.47 -24.34
C ASP A 302 20.57 -4.94 -24.78
N ARG A 303 19.80 -5.54 -23.87
CA ARG A 303 18.43 -5.99 -24.16
C ARG A 303 17.50 -4.85 -24.55
N PHE A 304 17.69 -3.67 -23.95
CA PHE A 304 16.95 -2.48 -24.34
C PHE A 304 17.27 -2.06 -25.77
N ILE A 305 18.55 -1.96 -26.12
CA ILE A 305 19.02 -1.63 -27.46
C ILE A 305 18.45 -2.63 -28.47
N GLU A 306 18.60 -3.93 -28.24
CA GLU A 306 18.11 -4.99 -29.14
C GLU A 306 16.60 -4.91 -29.40
N GLN A 307 15.79 -4.53 -28.41
CA GLN A 307 14.32 -4.57 -28.51
C GLN A 307 13.70 -3.26 -29.00
N TYR A 308 14.34 -2.13 -28.71
CA TYR A 308 13.77 -0.80 -28.93
C TYR A 308 14.52 0.00 -29.99
N ILE A 309 15.76 -0.37 -30.33
CA ILE A 309 16.63 0.42 -31.21
C ILE A 309 16.91 -0.36 -32.50
N ILE A 310 16.81 0.34 -33.63
CA ILE A 310 17.13 -0.16 -34.97
C ILE A 310 18.30 0.65 -35.50
N ILE A 311 19.43 -0.02 -35.75
CA ILE A 311 20.66 0.59 -36.23
C ILE A 311 20.69 0.49 -37.76
N ASN A 312 20.76 1.64 -38.42
CA ASN A 312 20.86 1.75 -39.88
C ASN A 312 22.31 2.00 -40.28
N ASN A 313 23.07 0.91 -40.48
CA ASN A 313 24.49 0.97 -40.85
C ASN A 313 24.76 1.64 -42.21
N HIS A 314 23.74 1.74 -43.08
CA HIS A 314 23.84 2.38 -44.40
C HIS A 314 23.68 3.90 -44.37
N ALA A 315 23.37 4.50 -43.22
CA ALA A 315 23.12 5.93 -43.08
C ALA A 315 24.40 6.74 -42.76
N PHE A 316 25.56 6.07 -42.72
CA PHE A 316 26.86 6.69 -42.50
C PHE A 316 27.50 7.04 -43.84
N ASP A 317 27.38 8.29 -44.27
CA ASP A 317 28.34 8.89 -45.19
C ASP A 317 29.04 10.06 -44.48
N PRO A 318 30.16 9.78 -43.77
CA PRO A 318 30.89 10.78 -43.01
C PRO A 318 31.71 11.73 -43.91
N THR A 319 31.61 11.62 -45.24
CA THR A 319 32.52 12.34 -46.16
C THR A 319 32.00 13.67 -46.71
N ASN A 320 30.75 14.07 -46.43
CA ASN A 320 30.19 15.34 -46.93
C ASN A 320 29.92 16.40 -45.86
N VAL A 321 30.45 16.24 -44.64
CA VAL A 321 30.36 17.25 -43.58
C VAL A 321 31.74 17.91 -43.38
N VAL A 322 32.28 18.47 -44.45
CA VAL A 322 33.43 19.38 -44.36
C VAL A 322 32.94 20.72 -44.90
N ASN A 323 32.87 21.70 -44.00
CA ASN A 323 32.48 23.08 -44.17
C ASN A 323 30.96 23.33 -44.21
N ASP A 324 30.37 23.53 -43.03
CA ASP A 324 29.81 24.85 -42.70
C ASP A 324 29.37 24.90 -41.23
N ASN A 325 29.86 25.93 -40.54
CA ASN A 325 29.52 26.27 -39.17
C ASN A 325 28.11 26.86 -39.13
N GLU A 326 27.08 26.04 -39.34
CA GLU A 326 25.65 26.22 -39.00
C GLU A 326 24.82 25.18 -39.76
N LEU A 327 24.98 23.89 -39.42
CA LEU A 327 24.11 22.84 -39.95
C LEU A 327 22.86 22.75 -39.08
N ASP A 328 21.79 23.42 -39.52
CA ASP A 328 20.43 23.26 -39.01
C ASP A 328 20.05 21.78 -38.91
N VAL A 329 19.29 21.38 -37.87
CA VAL A 329 18.79 20.00 -37.68
C VAL A 329 18.06 19.48 -38.93
N GLN A 330 17.54 20.39 -39.76
CA GLN A 330 16.87 20.13 -41.03
C GLN A 330 17.76 19.50 -42.12
N GLN A 331 19.09 19.51 -41.98
CA GLN A 331 20.02 18.94 -42.97
C GLN A 331 20.46 17.50 -42.67
N ILE A 332 20.04 16.92 -41.54
CA ILE A 332 20.35 15.52 -41.20
C ILE A 332 19.46 14.62 -42.07
N ARG A 333 20.01 14.12 -43.20
CA ARG A 333 19.31 13.17 -44.10
C ARG A 333 19.12 11.78 -43.48
N SER A 334 19.90 11.46 -42.46
CA SER A 334 19.88 10.18 -41.75
C SER A 334 18.91 10.21 -40.58
N PRO A 335 18.21 9.09 -40.27
CA PRO A 335 17.32 9.04 -39.11
C PRO A 335 18.12 9.33 -37.83
N TYR A 336 17.52 10.10 -36.93
CA TYR A 336 18.15 10.45 -35.67
C TYR A 336 17.18 10.32 -34.50
N VAL A 337 17.73 10.10 -33.31
CA VAL A 337 17.00 9.97 -32.04
C VAL A 337 17.63 10.92 -31.03
N SER A 338 16.81 11.74 -30.38
CA SER A 338 17.29 12.63 -29.30
C SER A 338 17.40 11.88 -27.98
N TRP A 339 18.17 12.40 -27.01
CA TRP A 339 18.19 11.81 -25.66
C TRP A 339 16.79 11.76 -25.01
N LYS A 340 15.94 12.76 -25.24
CA LYS A 340 14.54 12.77 -24.75
C LYS A 340 13.75 11.59 -25.32
N ASP A 341 13.94 11.27 -26.60
CA ASP A 341 13.33 10.10 -27.23
C ASP A 341 13.83 8.79 -26.60
N VAL A 342 15.15 8.67 -26.35
CA VAL A 342 15.73 7.50 -25.68
C VAL A 342 15.16 7.34 -24.26
N MET A 343 15.03 8.42 -23.51
CA MET A 343 14.41 8.39 -22.18
C MET A 343 12.96 7.91 -22.22
N TYR A 344 12.18 8.31 -23.22
CA TYR A 344 10.81 7.83 -23.40
C TYR A 344 10.78 6.32 -23.72
N LEU A 345 11.60 5.87 -24.67
CA LEU A 345 11.72 4.46 -25.02
C LEU A 345 12.17 3.62 -23.82
N TRP A 346 13.07 4.14 -22.98
CA TRP A 346 13.49 3.49 -21.75
C TRP A 346 12.34 3.36 -20.75
N LYS A 347 11.53 4.40 -20.55
CA LYS A 347 10.31 4.29 -19.73
C LYS A 347 9.36 3.22 -20.27
N MET A 348 9.14 3.17 -21.59
CA MET A 348 8.33 2.11 -22.21
C MET A 348 8.90 0.72 -21.97
N PHE A 349 10.22 0.55 -22.05
CA PHE A 349 10.91 -0.70 -21.75
C PHE A 349 10.67 -1.16 -20.31
N LEU A 350 10.82 -0.25 -19.34
CA LEU A 350 10.58 -0.55 -17.92
C LEU A 350 9.11 -0.88 -17.65
N ASN A 351 8.17 -0.08 -18.18
CA ASN A 351 6.72 -0.30 -18.01
C ASN A 351 6.30 -1.67 -18.57
N LYS A 352 6.79 -2.05 -19.75
CA LYS A 352 6.49 -3.36 -20.36
C LYS A 352 7.02 -4.54 -19.54
N LYS A 353 8.09 -4.34 -18.77
CA LYS A 353 8.67 -5.34 -17.87
C LYS A 353 8.14 -5.25 -16.45
N GLU A 354 7.30 -4.25 -16.15
CA GLU A 354 6.80 -3.91 -14.82
C GLU A 354 7.96 -3.69 -13.83
N LEU A 355 8.97 -2.94 -14.27
CA LEU A 355 10.14 -2.61 -13.48
C LEU A 355 10.05 -1.18 -12.96
N PRO A 356 10.39 -0.93 -11.67
CA PRO A 356 10.60 0.43 -11.18
C PRO A 356 11.84 1.05 -11.87
N PRO A 357 12.14 2.34 -11.65
CA PRO A 357 13.41 2.92 -12.08
C PRO A 357 14.58 2.13 -11.47
N ILE A 358 15.37 1.44 -12.30
CA ILE A 358 16.45 0.52 -11.87
C ILE A 358 17.87 1.09 -11.94
N MET A 359 18.04 2.26 -12.55
CA MET A 359 19.33 2.95 -12.67
C MET A 359 19.10 4.44 -12.88
N PHE A 360 20.12 5.25 -12.60
CA PHE A 360 20.06 6.67 -12.92
C PHE A 360 20.11 6.90 -14.43
N LEU A 361 19.41 7.94 -14.88
CA LEU A 361 19.40 8.32 -16.30
C LEU A 361 20.79 8.70 -16.81
N GLN A 362 21.65 9.26 -15.96
CA GLN A 362 23.04 9.54 -16.33
C GLN A 362 23.83 8.25 -16.58
N THR A 363 23.69 7.25 -15.71
CA THR A 363 24.31 5.93 -15.89
C THR A 363 23.83 5.27 -17.17
N LEU A 364 22.51 5.33 -17.44
CA LEU A 364 21.94 4.85 -18.69
C LEU A 364 22.56 5.58 -19.90
N LYS A 365 22.68 6.92 -19.84
CA LYS A 365 23.25 7.72 -20.93
C LYS A 365 24.68 7.30 -21.23
N THR A 366 25.51 7.14 -20.20
CA THR A 366 26.90 6.68 -20.34
C THR A 366 26.96 5.30 -20.99
N LEU A 367 26.24 4.30 -20.48
CA LEU A 367 26.23 2.95 -21.05
C LEU A 367 25.69 2.91 -22.48
N PHE A 368 24.69 3.75 -22.78
CA PHE A 368 24.09 3.82 -24.11
C PHE A 368 25.04 4.46 -25.13
N ILE A 369 25.77 5.52 -24.73
CA ILE A 369 26.83 6.13 -25.56
C ILE A 369 27.97 5.13 -25.76
N GLU A 370 28.45 4.45 -24.72
CA GLU A 370 29.52 3.44 -24.84
C GLU A 370 29.17 2.34 -25.84
N LYS A 371 27.92 1.87 -25.84
CA LYS A 371 27.47 0.80 -26.76
C LYS A 371 27.19 1.29 -28.18
N LEU A 372 26.89 2.58 -28.36
CA LEU A 372 26.51 3.18 -29.64
C LEU A 372 27.42 4.36 -30.02
N GLU A 373 28.69 4.31 -29.62
CA GLU A 373 29.66 5.40 -29.75
C GLU A 373 29.76 5.90 -31.19
N LYS A 374 29.79 4.98 -32.15
CA LYS A 374 29.83 5.28 -33.59
C LYS A 374 28.64 6.07 -34.09
N HIS A 375 27.54 6.10 -33.35
CA HIS A 375 26.30 6.76 -33.75
C HIS A 375 25.99 7.99 -32.91
N TYR A 376 26.83 8.36 -31.93
CA TYR A 376 26.57 9.49 -31.05
C TYR A 376 27.31 10.75 -31.54
N ASN A 377 26.60 11.86 -31.65
CA ASN A 377 27.16 13.18 -31.93
C ASN A 377 27.15 14.01 -30.65
N GLU A 378 28.34 14.29 -30.10
CA GLU A 378 28.50 15.00 -28.82
C GLU A 378 28.04 16.47 -28.89
N GLU A 379 28.28 17.16 -30.01
CA GLU A 379 27.96 18.58 -30.15
C GLU A 379 26.45 18.85 -30.12
N LYS A 380 25.67 17.94 -30.72
CA LYS A 380 24.21 18.08 -30.84
C LYS A 380 23.42 17.26 -29.82
N ASP A 381 24.05 16.38 -29.05
CA ASP A 381 23.41 15.41 -28.16
C ASP A 381 22.37 14.53 -28.90
N LEU A 382 22.76 14.03 -30.09
CA LEU A 382 21.91 13.26 -30.99
C LEU A 382 22.54 11.92 -31.37
N PHE A 383 21.70 10.90 -31.52
CA PHE A 383 22.07 9.60 -32.03
C PHE A 383 21.69 9.49 -33.52
N ILE A 384 22.68 9.45 -34.41
CA ILE A 384 22.54 9.48 -35.87
C ILE A 384 22.63 8.07 -36.48
N GLY A 385 21.78 7.78 -37.46
CA GLY A 385 21.69 6.46 -38.07
C GLY A 385 20.98 5.45 -37.18
N ILE A 386 20.29 5.93 -36.15
CA ILE A 386 19.50 5.13 -35.21
C ILE A 386 18.03 5.50 -35.38
N SER A 387 17.14 4.52 -35.22
CA SER A 387 15.69 4.71 -35.21
C SER A 387 15.03 3.73 -34.23
N SER A 388 13.72 3.83 -34.06
CA SER A 388 12.92 2.89 -33.30
C SER A 388 11.58 2.69 -33.97
N LYS A 389 11.05 1.46 -33.95
CA LYS A 389 9.68 1.19 -34.42
C LYS A 389 8.59 1.90 -33.61
N TYR A 390 8.91 2.37 -32.40
CA TYR A 390 7.96 3.05 -31.54
C TYR A 390 7.96 4.59 -31.71
N LEU A 391 8.98 5.17 -32.34
CA LEU A 391 9.06 6.62 -32.48
C LEU A 391 8.15 7.25 -33.54
N PRO A 392 7.80 6.60 -34.68
CA PRO A 392 6.96 7.24 -35.70
C PRO A 392 5.63 7.77 -35.16
N PHE A 393 4.91 6.97 -34.36
CA PHE A 393 3.64 7.42 -33.78
C PHE A 393 3.84 8.47 -32.69
N VAL A 394 4.95 8.43 -31.95
CA VAL A 394 5.32 9.46 -30.96
C VAL A 394 5.52 10.79 -31.67
N LYS A 395 6.35 10.82 -32.72
CA LYS A 395 6.59 12.04 -33.51
C LYS A 395 5.31 12.57 -34.15
N GLN A 396 4.46 11.69 -34.67
CA GLN A 396 3.16 12.07 -35.19
C GLN A 396 2.25 12.72 -34.13
N PHE A 397 2.23 12.17 -32.91
CA PHE A 397 1.49 12.78 -31.79
C PHE A 397 2.07 14.14 -31.39
N LEU A 398 3.40 14.28 -31.37
CA LEU A 398 4.05 15.57 -31.08
C LEU A 398 3.69 16.63 -32.15
N SER A 399 3.68 16.26 -33.44
CA SER A 399 3.23 17.17 -34.50
C SER A 399 1.77 17.59 -34.32
N PHE A 400 0.88 16.65 -33.99
CA PHE A 400 -0.50 16.97 -33.63
C PHE A 400 -0.56 17.97 -32.46
N TRP A 401 0.22 17.73 -31.41
CA TRP A 401 0.24 18.60 -30.24
C TRP A 401 0.69 20.02 -30.59
N ASP A 402 1.82 20.15 -31.29
CA ASP A 402 2.41 21.44 -31.66
C ASP A 402 1.50 22.27 -32.60
N GLU A 403 0.77 21.60 -33.49
CA GLU A 403 -0.15 22.27 -34.42
C GLU A 403 -1.46 22.71 -33.74
N THR A 404 -2.01 21.87 -32.85
CA THR A 404 -3.41 21.97 -32.43
C THR A 404 -3.62 22.41 -30.99
N ILE A 405 -2.67 22.19 -30.09
CA ILE A 405 -2.84 22.49 -28.66
C ILE A 405 -2.31 23.88 -28.35
N VAL A 406 -3.05 24.62 -27.53
CA VAL A 406 -2.69 25.96 -27.04
C VAL A 406 -2.81 25.95 -25.52
N TYR A 407 -1.93 26.70 -24.85
CA TYR A 407 -1.97 26.83 -23.39
C TYR A 407 -3.00 27.87 -22.97
N ASP A 408 -3.90 27.46 -22.07
CA ASP A 408 -4.94 28.30 -21.49
C ASP A 408 -5.11 27.93 -20.01
N GLU A 409 -4.67 28.81 -19.11
CA GLU A 409 -4.71 28.59 -17.67
C GLU A 409 -6.15 28.52 -17.10
N ASN A 410 -7.16 29.00 -17.84
CA ASN A 410 -8.55 28.97 -17.40
C ASN A 410 -9.23 27.61 -17.66
N GLU A 411 -8.67 26.81 -18.58
CA GLU A 411 -9.21 25.50 -18.94
C GLU A 411 -8.62 24.43 -18.01
N SER A 412 -9.49 23.76 -17.27
CA SER A 412 -9.12 22.75 -16.25
C SER A 412 -9.72 21.38 -16.51
N ASP A 413 -10.70 21.29 -17.40
CA ASP A 413 -11.60 20.14 -17.54
C ASP A 413 -11.44 19.47 -18.93
N PHE A 414 -10.23 19.47 -19.49
CA PHE A 414 -9.94 18.79 -20.75
C PHE A 414 -9.77 17.27 -20.52
N GLU A 415 -10.66 16.45 -21.06
CA GLU A 415 -10.63 14.99 -20.82
C GLU A 415 -9.65 14.28 -21.77
N ILE A 416 -8.97 13.24 -21.29
CA ILE A 416 -8.06 12.43 -22.14
C ILE A 416 -8.81 11.79 -23.31
N ASP A 417 -10.07 11.39 -23.10
CA ASP A 417 -10.90 10.82 -24.16
C ASP A 417 -11.15 11.85 -25.29
N GLU A 418 -11.25 13.14 -24.95
CA GLU A 418 -11.35 14.23 -25.92
C GLU A 418 -10.05 14.35 -26.72
N MET A 419 -8.88 14.20 -26.08
CA MET A 419 -7.58 14.19 -26.75
C MET A 419 -7.48 13.08 -27.80
N VAL A 420 -7.96 11.87 -27.48
CA VAL A 420 -7.99 10.74 -28.41
C VAL A 420 -8.84 11.08 -29.65
N ILE A 421 -10.02 11.68 -29.43
CA ILE A 421 -10.95 12.05 -30.49
C ILE A 421 -10.31 13.12 -31.40
N LEU A 422 -9.72 14.16 -30.81
CA LEU A 422 -9.10 15.26 -31.54
C LEU A 422 -7.90 14.80 -32.36
N TYR A 423 -7.06 13.92 -31.80
CA TYR A 423 -5.94 13.33 -32.53
C TYR A 423 -6.42 12.52 -33.76
N LYS A 424 -7.46 11.68 -33.60
CA LYS A 424 -8.03 10.94 -34.74
C LYS A 424 -8.62 11.86 -35.80
N ASN A 425 -9.29 12.92 -35.38
CA ASN A 425 -9.86 13.92 -36.28
C ASN A 425 -8.73 14.64 -37.06
N TRP A 426 -7.66 15.06 -36.39
CA TRP A 426 -6.49 15.65 -37.03
C TRP A 426 -5.83 14.71 -38.04
N CYS A 427 -5.65 13.42 -37.69
CA CYS A 427 -5.13 12.42 -38.63
C CYS A 427 -6.03 12.26 -39.86
N THR A 428 -7.35 12.27 -39.67
CA THR A 428 -8.32 12.14 -40.76
C THR A 428 -8.26 13.35 -41.70
N ILE A 429 -8.18 14.58 -41.14
CA ILE A 429 -8.05 15.82 -41.91
C ILE A 429 -6.76 15.82 -42.74
N ASN A 430 -5.66 15.34 -42.17
CA ASN A 430 -4.34 15.34 -42.82
C ASN A 430 -4.06 14.07 -43.66
N ASN A 431 -5.01 13.15 -43.79
CA ASN A 431 -4.83 11.85 -44.47
C ASN A 431 -3.66 11.02 -43.91
N HIS A 432 -3.41 11.11 -42.61
CA HIS A 432 -2.40 10.31 -41.93
C HIS A 432 -3.02 9.01 -41.40
N ALA A 433 -2.26 7.90 -41.44
CA ALA A 433 -2.66 6.70 -40.71
C ALA A 433 -2.69 6.99 -39.21
N HIS A 434 -3.79 6.68 -38.54
CA HIS A 434 -3.95 6.96 -37.10
C HIS A 434 -3.40 5.81 -36.25
N HIS A 435 -2.63 6.13 -35.21
CA HIS A 435 -2.28 5.17 -34.16
C HIS A 435 -3.37 5.18 -33.09
N ASN A 436 -3.82 3.99 -32.64
CA ASN A 436 -4.80 3.90 -31.56
C ASN A 436 -4.11 3.96 -30.21
N PHE A 437 -3.99 5.17 -29.65
CA PHE A 437 -3.47 5.37 -28.31
C PHE A 437 -4.47 4.90 -27.24
N SER A 438 -3.97 4.25 -26.20
CA SER A 438 -4.70 4.10 -24.93
C SER A 438 -4.58 5.37 -24.09
N ASN A 439 -5.52 5.56 -23.15
CA ASN A 439 -5.48 6.70 -22.23
C ASN A 439 -4.17 6.73 -21.43
N THR A 440 -3.67 5.56 -21.02
CA THR A 440 -2.37 5.43 -20.34
C THR A 440 -1.19 5.86 -21.22
N GLN A 441 -1.21 5.55 -22.52
CA GLN A 441 -0.16 5.99 -23.44
C GLN A 441 -0.16 7.50 -23.65
N ILE A 442 -1.35 8.12 -23.69
CA ILE A 442 -1.47 9.59 -23.78
C ILE A 442 -0.92 10.23 -22.51
N LEU A 443 -1.29 9.73 -21.33
CA LEU A 443 -0.74 10.19 -20.05
C LEU A 443 0.79 10.08 -20.02
N ASP A 444 1.33 8.94 -20.44
CA ASP A 444 2.78 8.72 -20.51
C ASP A 444 3.46 9.69 -21.49
N LEU A 445 2.85 9.96 -22.65
CA LEU A 445 3.35 10.92 -23.63
C LEU A 445 3.33 12.35 -23.08
N VAL A 446 2.19 12.78 -22.55
CA VAL A 446 2.01 14.13 -22.03
C VAL A 446 2.93 14.36 -20.83
N GLY A 447 2.93 13.47 -19.85
CA GLY A 447 3.79 13.57 -18.68
C GLY A 447 5.29 13.46 -18.99
N HIS A 448 5.68 12.87 -20.13
CA HIS A 448 7.07 12.83 -20.56
C HIS A 448 7.49 14.07 -21.36
N PHE A 449 6.70 14.48 -22.35
CA PHE A 449 7.09 15.50 -23.30
C PHE A 449 6.68 16.92 -22.89
N PHE A 450 5.60 17.07 -22.11
CA PHE A 450 4.97 18.33 -21.72
C PHE A 450 4.81 18.42 -20.19
N SER A 451 5.93 18.56 -19.48
CA SER A 451 5.97 18.57 -18.01
C SER A 451 5.26 19.76 -17.34
N ASN A 452 4.85 20.75 -18.13
CA ASN A 452 4.08 21.92 -17.74
C ASN A 452 2.57 21.68 -17.68
N VAL A 453 2.08 20.58 -18.24
CA VAL A 453 0.66 20.21 -18.20
C VAL A 453 0.38 19.45 -16.91
N GLU A 454 -0.58 19.93 -16.13
CA GLU A 454 -1.03 19.24 -14.92
C GLU A 454 -2.05 18.14 -15.28
N ILE A 455 -1.87 16.96 -14.70
CA ILE A 455 -2.73 15.79 -14.92
C ILE A 455 -3.53 15.56 -13.63
N ASP A 456 -4.85 15.81 -13.66
CA ASP A 456 -5.74 15.53 -12.52
C ASP A 456 -6.41 14.15 -12.67
N LYS A 457 -6.34 13.34 -11.60
CA LYS A 457 -6.98 12.01 -11.45
C LYS A 457 -6.76 11.03 -12.60
N ASP A 458 -5.64 11.12 -13.30
CA ASP A 458 -5.36 10.32 -14.51
C ASP A 458 -6.47 10.41 -15.57
N ARG A 459 -7.24 11.52 -15.58
CA ARG A 459 -8.42 11.69 -16.45
C ARG A 459 -8.46 13.05 -17.14
N TYR A 460 -8.04 14.11 -16.45
CA TYR A 460 -8.13 15.48 -16.93
C TYR A 460 -6.74 16.07 -17.14
N LEU A 461 -6.62 16.91 -18.17
CA LEU A 461 -5.44 17.71 -18.49
C LEU A 461 -5.81 19.17 -18.27
N SER A 462 -5.07 19.87 -17.41
CA SER A 462 -5.34 21.28 -17.10
C SER A 462 -4.30 22.19 -17.78
N GLY A 463 -4.71 23.41 -18.08
CA GLY A 463 -3.85 24.43 -18.69
C GLY A 463 -3.77 24.36 -20.22
N ILE A 464 -4.66 23.60 -20.88
CA ILE A 464 -4.63 23.40 -22.34
C ILE A 464 -6.02 23.48 -22.97
N CYS A 465 -6.07 23.97 -24.21
CA CYS A 465 -7.23 23.92 -25.10
C CYS A 465 -6.80 23.50 -26.51
N SER A 466 -7.77 23.16 -27.37
CA SER A 466 -7.49 22.73 -28.74
C SER A 466 -8.07 23.69 -29.78
N LYS A 467 -7.27 24.06 -30.79
CA LYS A 467 -7.74 24.82 -31.95
C LYS A 467 -8.76 24.06 -32.80
N LEU A 468 -8.79 22.73 -32.68
CA LEU A 468 -9.69 21.88 -33.46
C LEU A 468 -11.10 21.82 -32.88
N TRP A 469 -11.28 22.22 -31.63
CA TRP A 469 -12.58 22.19 -30.97
C TRP A 469 -12.67 23.24 -29.88
N ASP A 470 -13.47 24.26 -30.16
CA ASP A 470 -13.88 25.27 -29.19
C ASP A 470 -15.18 24.83 -28.52
N LYS A 471 -15.06 24.34 -27.28
CA LYS A 471 -16.19 23.86 -26.48
C LYS A 471 -17.24 24.95 -26.22
N HIS A 472 -16.82 26.20 -26.01
CA HIS A 472 -17.73 27.30 -25.71
C HIS A 472 -18.60 27.62 -26.92
N ILE A 473 -17.98 27.75 -28.10
CA ILE A 473 -18.70 27.99 -29.36
C ILE A 473 -19.63 26.82 -29.69
N ASP A 474 -19.17 25.58 -29.44
CA ASP A 474 -19.93 24.37 -29.71
C ASP A 474 -21.23 24.32 -28.88
N ILE A 475 -21.12 24.56 -27.57
CA ILE A 475 -22.27 24.66 -26.66
C ILE A 475 -23.20 25.80 -27.08
N GLN A 476 -22.65 26.99 -27.33
CA GLN A 476 -23.43 28.17 -27.71
C GLN A 476 -24.26 27.93 -28.97
N THR A 477 -23.65 27.33 -30.00
CA THR A 477 -24.32 27.03 -31.27
C THR A 477 -25.52 26.10 -31.08
N ALA A 478 -25.39 25.09 -30.22
CA ALA A 478 -26.49 24.18 -29.91
C ALA A 478 -27.59 24.86 -29.07
N LEU A 479 -27.21 25.71 -28.11
CA LEU A 479 -28.13 26.48 -27.29
C LEU A 479 -28.93 27.50 -28.11
N ASP A 480 -28.30 28.18 -29.07
CA ASP A 480 -28.98 29.11 -29.97
C ASP A 480 -30.01 28.37 -30.85
N ASN A 481 -29.67 27.16 -31.33
CA ASN A 481 -30.62 26.34 -32.08
C ASN A 481 -31.79 25.85 -31.21
N LEU A 482 -31.51 25.47 -29.96
CA LEU A 482 -32.56 25.13 -28.99
C LEU A 482 -33.47 26.34 -28.72
N ARG A 483 -32.89 27.52 -28.57
CA ARG A 483 -33.61 28.77 -28.35
C ARG A 483 -34.56 29.08 -29.50
N GLU A 484 -34.09 28.98 -30.75
CA GLU A 484 -34.92 29.18 -31.94
C GLU A 484 -36.05 28.15 -32.07
N THR A 485 -35.76 26.87 -31.83
CA THR A 485 -36.76 25.81 -31.89
C THR A 485 -37.86 26.01 -30.83
N MET A 486 -37.48 26.39 -29.61
CA MET A 486 -38.41 26.75 -28.53
C MET A 486 -39.24 28.00 -28.87
N LYS A 487 -38.63 29.06 -29.41
CA LYS A 487 -39.33 30.28 -29.88
C LYS A 487 -40.41 29.95 -30.92
N ASN A 488 -40.07 29.11 -31.89
CA ASN A 488 -40.97 28.71 -32.98
C ASN A 488 -42.12 27.82 -32.47
N GLU A 489 -41.84 26.88 -31.56
CA GLU A 489 -42.87 26.06 -30.93
C GLU A 489 -43.85 26.89 -30.08
N TYR A 490 -43.33 27.86 -29.33
CA TYR A 490 -44.19 28.74 -28.54
C TYR A 490 -45.08 29.62 -29.43
N SER A 491 -44.50 30.21 -30.48
CA SER A 491 -45.23 31.05 -31.45
C SER A 491 -46.32 30.28 -32.21
N SER A 492 -46.05 29.03 -32.59
CA SER A 492 -47.03 28.15 -33.26
C SER A 492 -48.13 27.62 -32.33
N LYS A 493 -47.83 27.42 -31.05
CA LYS A 493 -48.84 27.08 -30.03
C LYS A 493 -49.77 28.26 -29.76
N GLN A 494 -49.27 29.49 -29.75
CA GLN A 494 -50.10 30.70 -29.64
C GLN A 494 -51.01 30.95 -30.85
N SER A 495 -50.56 30.65 -32.08
CA SER A 495 -51.38 30.86 -33.28
C SER A 495 -52.54 29.86 -33.44
N ASN A 496 -52.40 28.66 -32.87
CA ASN A 496 -53.38 27.58 -33.00
C ASN A 496 -54.40 27.47 -31.84
N THR A 497 -54.24 28.19 -30.73
CA THR A 497 -55.16 28.10 -29.58
C THR A 497 -56.05 29.33 -29.43
N ARG A 498 -57.28 29.25 -29.99
CA ARG A 498 -58.38 30.15 -29.61
C ARG A 498 -58.91 29.71 -28.24
N MET A 499 -58.69 30.57 -27.24
CA MET A 499 -59.25 30.51 -25.87
C MET A 499 -58.62 29.49 -24.90
N HIS A 500 -57.62 29.94 -24.14
CA HIS A 500 -57.50 29.83 -22.67
C HIS A 500 -56.32 30.71 -22.19
N SER A 501 -56.24 30.97 -20.87
CA SER A 501 -55.30 31.85 -20.14
C SER A 501 -53.87 31.93 -20.71
N PRO A 502 -53.14 33.06 -20.53
CA PRO A 502 -51.79 33.23 -21.07
C PRO A 502 -50.92 32.03 -20.67
N GLY A 503 -50.56 31.22 -21.67
CA GLY A 503 -49.77 30.01 -21.45
C GLY A 503 -48.45 30.42 -20.83
N ILE A 504 -48.20 30.02 -19.59
CA ILE A 504 -46.92 30.25 -18.92
C ILE A 504 -45.87 29.53 -19.76
N ALA A 505 -44.95 30.30 -20.35
CA ALA A 505 -43.83 29.75 -21.10
C ALA A 505 -43.02 28.84 -20.13
N PRO A 506 -42.89 27.54 -20.43
CA PRO A 506 -42.30 26.60 -19.50
C PRO A 506 -40.80 26.84 -19.35
N ASN A 507 -40.29 26.73 -18.13
CA ASN A 507 -38.85 26.68 -17.90
C ASN A 507 -38.29 25.34 -18.40
N VAL A 508 -37.06 25.33 -18.90
CA VAL A 508 -36.39 24.12 -19.41
C VAL A 508 -35.38 23.66 -18.38
N SER A 509 -35.35 22.37 -18.04
CA SER A 509 -34.34 21.87 -17.09
C SER A 509 -32.96 21.89 -17.74
N ILE A 510 -31.92 22.21 -16.98
CA ILE A 510 -30.52 22.20 -17.47
C ILE A 510 -30.16 20.80 -18.01
N TYR A 511 -30.73 19.75 -17.41
CA TYR A 511 -30.58 18.37 -17.88
C TYR A 511 -31.21 18.14 -19.27
N ASP A 512 -32.41 18.66 -19.51
CA ASP A 512 -33.06 18.56 -20.82
C ASP A 512 -32.31 19.36 -21.89
N THR A 513 -31.76 20.51 -21.51
CA THR A 513 -30.87 21.32 -22.36
C THR A 513 -29.61 20.51 -22.74
N TYR A 514 -28.98 19.82 -21.78
CA TYR A 514 -27.83 18.95 -22.07
C TYR A 514 -28.22 17.76 -22.97
N ASN A 515 -29.37 17.12 -22.71
CA ASN A 515 -29.88 16.04 -23.56
C ASN A 515 -30.12 16.52 -25.00
N TYR A 516 -30.60 17.75 -25.17
CA TYR A 516 -30.74 18.36 -26.48
C TYR A 516 -29.38 18.58 -27.14
N TYR A 517 -28.40 19.15 -26.43
CA TYR A 517 -27.03 19.30 -26.91
C TYR A 517 -26.45 17.97 -27.43
N CYS A 518 -26.56 16.88 -26.66
CA CYS A 518 -26.11 15.56 -27.12
C CYS A 518 -26.83 15.10 -28.40
N LYS A 519 -28.15 15.31 -28.51
CA LYS A 519 -28.94 14.94 -29.70
C LYS A 519 -28.59 15.80 -30.92
N TYR A 520 -28.31 17.08 -30.71
CA TYR A 520 -27.94 18.02 -31.77
C TYR A 520 -26.68 17.56 -32.49
N HIS A 521 -25.64 17.20 -31.73
CA HIS A 521 -24.39 16.70 -32.29
C HIS A 521 -24.52 15.30 -32.93
N ASN A 522 -25.36 14.42 -32.37
CA ASN A 522 -25.66 13.14 -33.00
C ASN A 522 -26.36 13.29 -34.37
N THR A 523 -27.22 14.30 -34.52
CA THR A 523 -28.04 14.47 -35.73
C THR A 523 -27.24 15.14 -36.86
N LYS A 524 -26.39 16.13 -36.54
CA LYS A 524 -25.52 16.81 -37.52
C LYS A 524 -24.55 15.87 -38.25
N GLN A 525 -24.10 14.80 -37.60
CA GLN A 525 -23.10 13.88 -38.16
C GLN A 525 -23.68 12.77 -39.04
N GLY A 526 -25.01 12.60 -39.10
CA GLY A 526 -25.68 11.60 -39.94
C GLY A 526 -25.70 11.90 -41.45
N HIS A 527 -25.12 13.03 -41.90
CA HIS A 527 -25.20 13.50 -43.28
C HIS A 527 -23.86 13.65 -44.02
N THR A 528 -22.73 13.24 -43.43
CA THR A 528 -21.42 13.26 -44.08
C THR A 528 -20.93 11.84 -44.39
N ASN A 529 -20.77 11.53 -45.67
CA ASN A 529 -20.37 10.21 -46.17
C ASN A 529 -18.95 9.77 -45.70
N ASN A 530 -18.86 8.52 -45.25
CA ASN A 530 -17.72 7.57 -45.31
C ASN A 530 -16.46 7.68 -44.43
N THR A 531 -16.38 8.55 -43.43
CA THR A 531 -15.46 8.35 -42.29
C THR A 531 -16.14 8.87 -41.05
N MET A 532 -16.57 8.00 -40.11
CA MET A 532 -17.19 8.46 -38.85
C MET A 532 -16.15 9.23 -38.03
N PRO A 533 -16.25 10.57 -37.90
CA PRO A 533 -15.54 11.27 -36.84
C PRO A 533 -16.22 10.87 -35.53
N GLN A 534 -15.45 10.55 -34.48
CA GLN A 534 -16.06 10.26 -33.18
C GLN A 534 -16.78 11.52 -32.66
N ILE A 535 -17.94 11.32 -32.01
CA ILE A 535 -18.83 12.39 -31.57
C ILE A 535 -18.09 13.28 -30.56
N GLN A 536 -17.96 14.57 -30.86
CA GLN A 536 -17.42 15.57 -29.94
C GLN A 536 -18.58 16.11 -29.11
N VAL A 537 -18.65 15.71 -27.84
CA VAL A 537 -19.66 16.18 -26.87
C VAL A 537 -18.93 16.42 -25.56
N VAL A 538 -19.13 17.61 -24.98
CA VAL A 538 -18.60 17.88 -23.64
C VAL A 538 -19.29 17.02 -22.56
N SER A 539 -18.59 16.79 -21.45
CA SER A 539 -19.18 16.11 -20.30
C SER A 539 -20.32 16.94 -19.70
N LYS A 540 -21.26 16.25 -19.04
CA LYS A 540 -22.39 16.91 -18.37
C LYS A 540 -21.91 17.96 -17.36
N VAL A 541 -20.85 17.64 -16.61
CA VAL A 541 -20.30 18.54 -15.58
C VAL A 541 -19.74 19.81 -16.21
N TYR A 542 -18.99 19.67 -17.32
CA TYR A 542 -18.49 20.81 -18.08
C TYR A 542 -19.63 21.68 -18.62
N PHE A 543 -20.64 21.05 -19.22
CA PHE A 543 -21.81 21.76 -19.76
C PHE A 543 -22.56 22.53 -18.67
N GLU A 544 -22.82 21.89 -17.53
CA GLU A 544 -23.49 22.54 -16.39
C GLU A 544 -22.68 23.74 -15.89
N LYS A 545 -21.35 23.58 -15.71
CA LYS A 545 -20.45 24.68 -15.32
C LYS A 545 -20.54 25.85 -16.30
N TYR A 546 -20.47 25.59 -17.60
CA TYR A 546 -20.61 26.62 -18.64
C TYR A 546 -21.96 27.37 -18.53
N ILE A 547 -23.06 26.65 -18.33
CA ILE A 547 -24.40 27.26 -18.14
C ILE A 547 -24.42 28.13 -16.89
N PHE A 548 -23.89 27.65 -15.76
CA PHE A 548 -23.82 28.43 -14.52
C PHE A 548 -22.99 29.70 -14.66
N ASP A 549 -21.90 29.66 -15.41
CA ASP A 549 -21.02 30.81 -15.59
C ASP A 549 -21.58 31.85 -16.57
N HIS A 550 -22.22 31.42 -17.67
CA HIS A 550 -22.61 32.32 -18.78
C HIS A 550 -24.09 32.70 -18.80
N TYR A 551 -24.97 31.91 -18.17
CA TYR A 551 -26.42 32.11 -18.17
C TYR A 551 -26.99 32.30 -16.75
N CYS A 552 -26.16 32.70 -15.78
CA CYS A 552 -26.53 32.84 -14.38
C CYS A 552 -27.81 33.67 -14.15
N GLU A 553 -28.03 34.71 -14.97
CA GLU A 553 -29.21 35.59 -14.91
C GLU A 553 -30.52 34.89 -15.28
N PHE A 554 -30.45 33.78 -16.01
CA PHE A 554 -31.61 33.01 -16.45
C PHE A 554 -31.86 31.75 -15.61
N ILE A 555 -31.02 31.45 -14.61
CA ILE A 555 -31.14 30.21 -13.83
C ILE A 555 -32.15 30.37 -12.70
N VAL A 556 -33.09 29.44 -12.62
CA VAL A 556 -34.12 29.34 -11.58
C VAL A 556 -33.93 28.03 -10.80
N ASP A 557 -33.97 28.10 -9.48
CA ASP A 557 -33.83 26.98 -8.54
C ASP A 557 -32.58 26.10 -8.76
N ASN A 558 -31.52 26.67 -9.35
CA ASN A 558 -30.28 25.98 -9.72
C ASN A 558 -30.48 24.74 -10.61
N LYS A 559 -31.63 24.64 -11.30
CA LYS A 559 -32.00 23.44 -12.08
C LYS A 559 -32.66 23.76 -13.40
N PHE A 560 -33.19 24.97 -13.57
CA PHE A 560 -33.98 25.36 -14.72
C PHE A 560 -33.45 26.63 -15.36
N LEU A 561 -33.53 26.72 -16.68
CA LEU A 561 -33.44 27.97 -17.42
C LEU A 561 -34.84 28.56 -17.53
N SER A 562 -34.98 29.80 -17.09
CA SER A 562 -36.20 30.62 -17.16
C SER A 562 -36.66 30.74 -18.60
N SER A 563 -37.98 30.83 -18.81
CA SER A 563 -38.54 31.11 -20.12
C SER A 563 -38.13 32.47 -20.70
N SER A 564 -37.67 33.43 -19.87
CA SER A 564 -37.09 34.68 -20.36
C SER A 564 -35.89 34.44 -21.30
N TRP A 565 -35.06 33.43 -21.04
CA TRP A 565 -33.87 33.12 -21.85
C TRP A 565 -34.18 32.92 -23.33
N TYR A 566 -35.28 32.23 -23.65
CA TYR A 566 -35.69 31.98 -25.03
C TYR A 566 -36.80 32.90 -25.50
N MET A 567 -37.26 33.86 -24.71
CA MET A 567 -38.32 34.79 -25.11
C MET A 567 -37.76 36.18 -25.44
N ASP A 568 -36.71 36.59 -24.74
CA ASP A 568 -35.74 37.57 -25.26
C ASP A 568 -35.11 37.00 -26.52
#